data_AF-A4RY20-F1
#
_entry.id   AF-A4RY20-F1
#
_cell.length_a   1.000
_cell.length_b   1.000
_cell.length_c   1.000
_cell.angle_alpha   90.00
_cell.angle_beta   90.00
_cell.angle_gamma   90.00
#
_symmetry.space_group_name_H-M   'P 1'
#
loop_
_entity.id
_entity.type
_entity.pdbx_description
1 polymer ?
#
loop_
_entity_poly.entity_id
_entity_poly.type
_entity_poly.pdbx_seq_one_letter_code
_entity_poly.pdbx_strand_id
1 'polypeptide(L)'
;MRRTPSFSDELGHYFKGFGRHDAYAGGEQIRPLMRGWVHFACVVAALTGRGLGYFKNMPERASLFVQCTMLTYLGSTCLHMVPWKTALGYDVALAMDFIGISWGFTSHSILWTGGVHSFSQFGAVAVFACMCLMQVAAFKQKNKRVLMFMRRRRLTLILLNMIFLGVVEARAIEDFKTMVAIQVLSKIVSPWYFMACTRFDAKHKSFFEIQGVWGPHENWHVIILVVHLLQLKALLSQDSF
;
A
#
# COMPACT_ATOMS: atom_id res chain seq x y z
N MET A 1 10.82 12.50 48.47
CA MET A 1 9.59 11.67 48.46
C MET A 1 9.12 11.55 47.02
N ARG A 2 9.17 10.35 46.42
CA ARG A 2 8.55 10.11 45.10
C ARG A 2 7.04 9.95 45.34
N ARG A 3 6.22 10.78 44.69
CA ARG A 3 4.76 10.59 44.66
C ARG A 3 4.47 9.26 43.97
N THR A 4 3.80 8.36 44.68
CA THR A 4 3.14 7.20 44.08
C THR A 4 2.02 7.72 43.16
N PRO A 5 1.99 7.30 41.88
CA PRO A 5 0.92 7.69 40.97
C PRO A 5 -0.42 7.17 41.51
N SER A 6 -1.46 8.00 41.40
CA SER A 6 -2.81 7.60 41.82
C SER A 6 -3.41 6.65 40.78
N PHE A 7 -4.36 5.81 41.19
CA PHE A 7 -5.10 4.92 40.28
C PHE A 7 -5.77 5.68 39.11
N SER A 8 -6.15 6.94 39.34
CA SER A 8 -6.62 7.87 38.29
C SER A 8 -5.54 8.33 37.31
N ASP A 9 -4.28 8.44 37.75
CA ASP A 9 -3.14 8.76 36.88
C ASP A 9 -2.77 7.57 35.98
N GLU A 10 -2.88 6.34 36.51
CA GLU A 10 -2.68 5.11 35.74
C GLU A 10 -3.79 4.92 34.69
N LEU A 11 -5.06 5.07 35.07
CA LEU A 11 -6.18 5.05 34.12
C LEU A 11 -6.02 6.15 33.05
N GLY A 12 -5.62 7.37 33.43
CA GLY A 12 -5.33 8.44 32.49
C GLY A 12 -4.19 8.11 31.50
N HIS A 13 -3.21 7.32 31.94
CA HIS A 13 -2.12 6.83 31.09
C HIS A 13 -2.58 5.70 30.15
N TYR A 14 -3.44 4.79 30.62
CA TYR A 14 -4.05 3.75 29.78
C TYR A 14 -5.03 4.31 28.75
N PHE A 15 -5.84 5.32 29.08
CA PHE A 15 -6.71 6.00 28.12
C PHE A 15 -5.93 6.88 27.12
N LYS A 16 -4.80 7.49 27.53
CA LYS A 16 -3.90 8.23 26.61
C LYS A 16 -2.99 7.31 25.77
N GLY A 17 -2.82 6.06 26.19
CA GLY A 17 -1.99 5.04 25.56
C GLY A 17 -2.76 3.96 24.80
N PHE A 18 -4.10 3.92 24.91
CA PHE A 18 -4.90 2.90 24.23
C PHE A 18 -4.73 3.01 22.71
N GLY A 19 -4.26 1.92 22.11
CA GLY A 19 -3.97 1.82 20.68
C GLY A 19 -2.59 2.31 20.24
N ARG A 20 -1.82 3.00 21.09
CA ARG A 20 -0.45 3.42 20.72
C ARG A 20 0.52 2.28 21.01
N HIS A 21 1.17 1.74 19.97
CA HIS A 21 2.34 0.87 20.18
C HIS A 21 3.54 1.71 20.65
N ASP A 22 4.50 1.06 21.33
CA ASP A 22 5.83 1.60 21.59
C ASP A 22 6.42 2.21 20.30
N ALA A 23 7.12 3.33 20.45
CA ALA A 23 7.67 4.06 19.32
C ALA A 23 8.63 3.16 18.50
N TYR A 24 8.47 3.15 17.17
CA TYR A 24 9.23 2.28 16.26
C TYR A 24 10.17 3.09 15.36
N ALA A 25 11.02 2.41 14.58
CA ALA A 25 12.09 3.02 13.79
C ALA A 25 13.18 3.72 14.62
N GLY A 26 13.43 3.22 15.84
CA GLY A 26 14.37 3.82 16.80
C GLY A 26 13.72 4.83 17.75
N GLY A 27 12.40 4.76 17.94
CA GLY A 27 11.66 5.64 18.87
C GLY A 27 11.12 6.92 18.24
N GLU A 28 11.26 7.09 16.93
CA GLU A 28 10.95 8.35 16.22
C GLU A 28 9.48 8.45 15.75
N GLN A 29 8.75 7.34 15.70
CA GLN A 29 7.39 7.29 15.15
C GLN A 29 6.40 6.60 16.09
N ILE A 30 5.24 7.24 16.29
CA ILE A 30 4.09 6.69 17.01
C ILE A 30 3.24 5.90 16.02
N ARG A 31 2.85 4.67 16.39
CA ARG A 31 2.05 3.78 15.53
C ARG A 31 0.60 3.70 16.00
N PRO A 32 -0.38 3.84 15.08
CA PRO A 32 -1.75 3.42 15.34
C PRO A 32 -1.86 1.89 15.48
N LEU A 33 -2.76 1.40 16.33
CA LEU A 33 -2.99 -0.04 16.58
C LEU A 33 -3.26 -0.81 15.29
N MET A 34 -4.12 -0.25 14.44
CA MET A 34 -4.59 -0.93 13.23
C MET A 34 -3.63 -0.74 12.05
N ARG A 35 -2.45 -0.13 12.22
CA ARG A 35 -1.58 0.15 11.09
C ARG A 35 -1.21 -1.12 10.31
N GLY A 36 -1.58 -1.17 9.02
CA GLY A 36 -1.33 -2.30 8.11
C GLY A 36 -2.36 -3.44 8.16
N TRP A 37 -3.39 -3.34 8.99
CA TRP A 37 -4.34 -4.43 9.23
C TRP A 37 -5.09 -4.89 7.96
N VAL A 38 -5.47 -3.94 7.08
CA VAL A 38 -6.21 -4.23 5.84
C VAL A 38 -5.41 -5.19 4.96
N HIS A 39 -4.13 -4.90 4.78
CA HIS A 39 -3.24 -5.71 3.95
C HIS A 39 -3.04 -7.10 4.54
N PHE A 40 -2.86 -7.20 5.85
CA PHE A 40 -2.76 -8.48 6.54
C PHE A 40 -4.02 -9.32 6.42
N ALA A 41 -5.20 -8.71 6.64
CA ALA A 41 -6.48 -9.39 6.49
C ALA A 41 -6.65 -9.92 5.06
N CYS A 42 -6.26 -9.15 4.04
CA CYS A 42 -6.29 -9.58 2.65
C CYS A 42 -5.32 -10.72 2.35
N VAL A 43 -4.09 -10.69 2.91
CA VAL A 43 -3.11 -11.77 2.77
C VAL A 43 -3.66 -13.06 3.38
N VAL A 44 -4.20 -13.00 4.61
CA VAL A 44 -4.80 -14.16 5.27
C VAL A 44 -5.97 -14.70 4.45
N ALA A 45 -6.91 -13.83 4.05
CA ALA A 45 -8.08 -14.23 3.26
C ALA A 45 -7.68 -14.91 1.95
N ALA A 46 -6.68 -14.39 1.24
CA ALA A 46 -6.25 -14.96 -0.03
C ALA A 46 -5.49 -16.29 0.15
N LEU A 47 -4.66 -16.43 1.20
CA LEU A 47 -4.03 -17.72 1.54
C LEU A 47 -5.07 -18.77 1.93
N THR A 48 -6.05 -18.41 2.77
CA THR A 48 -7.14 -19.29 3.16
C THR A 48 -7.98 -19.69 1.94
N GLY A 49 -8.35 -18.73 1.08
CA GLY A 49 -9.08 -19.02 -0.15
C GLY A 49 -8.34 -19.97 -1.08
N ARG A 50 -7.01 -19.81 -1.20
CA ARG A 50 -6.16 -20.76 -1.94
C ARG A 50 -6.16 -22.14 -1.31
N GLY A 51 -5.97 -22.24 0.01
CA GLY A 51 -5.95 -23.50 0.75
C GLY A 51 -7.28 -24.26 0.70
N LEU A 52 -8.40 -23.54 0.72
CA LEU A 52 -9.75 -24.10 0.57
C LEU A 52 -10.14 -24.39 -0.88
N GLY A 53 -9.29 -24.05 -1.86
CA GLY A 53 -9.53 -24.32 -3.27
C GLY A 53 -10.48 -23.35 -3.97
N TYR A 54 -10.83 -22.21 -3.36
CA TYR A 54 -11.69 -21.19 -3.99
C TYR A 54 -11.11 -20.57 -5.25
N PHE A 55 -9.78 -20.66 -5.44
CA PHE A 55 -9.12 -20.17 -6.65
C PHE A 55 -9.01 -21.22 -7.77
N LYS A 56 -9.44 -22.48 -7.55
CA LYS A 56 -9.30 -23.56 -8.57
C LYS A 56 -10.09 -23.28 -9.83
N ASN A 57 -11.26 -22.65 -9.70
CA ASN A 57 -12.17 -22.34 -10.80
C ASN A 57 -12.12 -20.86 -11.19
N MET A 58 -11.18 -20.09 -10.63
CA MET A 58 -11.02 -18.69 -10.96
C MET A 58 -10.26 -18.56 -12.28
N PRO A 59 -10.67 -17.63 -13.19
CA PRO A 59 -9.89 -17.33 -14.39
C PRO A 59 -8.42 -17.06 -14.06
N GLU A 60 -7.51 -17.52 -14.91
CA GLU A 60 -6.06 -17.45 -14.65
C GLU A 60 -5.60 -16.01 -14.38
N ARG A 61 -6.07 -15.04 -15.17
CA ARG A 61 -5.74 -13.62 -15.00
C ARG A 61 -6.20 -13.07 -13.66
N ALA A 62 -7.39 -13.43 -13.21
CA ALA A 62 -7.91 -13.04 -11.90
C ALA A 62 -7.10 -13.69 -10.75
N SER A 63 -6.72 -14.96 -10.89
CA SER A 63 -5.85 -15.65 -9.92
C SER A 63 -4.46 -15.01 -9.84
N LEU A 64 -3.86 -14.69 -10.98
CA LEU A 64 -2.57 -13.98 -11.06
C LEU A 64 -2.68 -12.57 -10.48
N PHE A 65 -3.78 -11.86 -10.74
CA PHE A 65 -4.04 -10.54 -10.16
C PHE A 65 -4.06 -10.59 -8.63
N VAL A 66 -4.75 -11.58 -8.04
CA VAL A 66 -4.74 -11.78 -6.58
C VAL A 66 -3.33 -12.05 -6.09
N GLN A 67 -2.57 -12.94 -6.74
CA GLN A 67 -1.20 -13.28 -6.35
C GLN A 67 -0.25 -12.07 -6.40
N CYS A 68 -0.30 -11.28 -7.48
CA CYS A 68 0.50 -10.07 -7.62
C CYS A 68 0.13 -9.02 -6.56
N THR A 69 -1.16 -8.86 -6.26
CA THR A 69 -1.66 -7.95 -5.21
C THR A 69 -1.23 -8.42 -3.82
N MET A 70 -1.26 -9.72 -3.55
CA MET A 70 -0.77 -10.30 -2.29
C MET A 70 0.71 -9.99 -2.07
N LEU A 71 1.56 -10.09 -3.11
CA LEU A 71 2.98 -9.79 -2.99
C LEU A 71 3.23 -8.34 -2.58
N THR A 72 2.47 -7.41 -3.16
CA THR A 72 2.47 -5.99 -2.74
C THR A 72 2.06 -5.83 -1.28
N TYR A 73 0.99 -6.50 -0.87
CA TYR A 73 0.47 -6.43 0.50
C TYR A 73 1.37 -7.09 1.54
N LEU A 74 2.15 -8.11 1.17
CA LEU A 74 3.15 -8.70 2.06
C LEU A 74 4.24 -7.69 2.42
N GLY A 75 4.79 -6.96 1.43
CA GLY A 75 5.78 -5.90 1.68
C GLY A 75 5.24 -4.82 2.62
N SER A 76 3.99 -4.41 2.39
CA SER A 76 3.32 -3.42 3.22
C SER A 76 3.00 -3.92 4.63
N THR A 77 2.58 -5.19 4.77
CA THR A 77 2.34 -5.83 6.06
C THR A 77 3.65 -5.90 6.87
N CYS A 78 4.76 -6.28 6.24
CA CYS A 78 6.07 -6.30 6.90
C CYS A 78 6.46 -4.92 7.43
N LEU A 79 6.28 -3.86 6.64
CA LEU A 79 6.55 -2.48 7.09
C LEU A 79 5.63 -2.06 8.23
N HIS A 80 4.33 -2.29 8.07
CA HIS A 80 3.32 -1.68 8.90
C HIS A 80 2.97 -2.46 10.14
N MET A 81 3.14 -3.79 10.16
CA MET A 81 2.77 -4.63 11.30
C MET A 81 3.92 -5.00 12.22
N VAL A 82 5.13 -5.11 11.70
CA VAL A 82 6.30 -5.49 12.50
C VAL A 82 6.83 -4.27 13.27
N PRO A 83 6.98 -4.34 14.60
CA PRO A 83 7.56 -3.26 15.40
C PRO A 83 9.08 -3.25 15.25
N TRP A 84 9.58 -2.70 14.14
CA TRP A 84 11.02 -2.65 13.84
C TRP A 84 11.79 -1.86 14.90
N LYS A 85 12.58 -2.59 15.70
CA LYS A 85 13.42 -2.02 16.78
C LYS A 85 14.65 -1.26 16.26
N THR A 86 15.12 -1.60 15.06
CA THR A 86 16.30 -0.97 14.46
C THR A 86 15.92 -0.07 13.29
N ALA A 87 16.68 1.02 13.11
CA ALA A 87 16.54 1.92 11.97
C ALA A 87 16.74 1.17 10.63
N LEU A 88 17.73 0.28 10.58
CA LEU A 88 18.03 -0.53 9.39
C LEU A 88 16.87 -1.47 9.03
N GLY A 89 16.30 -2.19 10.01
CA GLY A 89 15.17 -3.10 9.76
C GLY A 89 13.96 -2.36 9.22
N TYR A 90 13.66 -1.18 9.78
CA TYR A 90 12.62 -0.30 9.27
C TYR A 90 12.88 0.17 7.83
N ASP A 91 14.11 0.61 7.54
CA ASP A 91 14.48 1.10 6.21
C ASP A 91 14.42 -0.01 5.15
N VAL A 92 14.80 -1.24 5.49
CA VAL A 92 14.63 -2.42 4.63
C VAL A 92 13.15 -2.70 4.35
N ALA A 93 12.32 -2.73 5.39
CA ALA A 93 10.89 -2.95 5.22
C ALA A 93 10.23 -1.84 4.39
N LEU A 94 10.67 -0.59 4.57
CA LEU A 94 10.18 0.56 3.81
C LEU A 94 10.59 0.49 2.33
N ALA A 95 11.82 0.06 2.05
CA ALA A 95 12.27 -0.17 0.68
C ALA A 95 11.45 -1.28 -0.01
N MET A 96 11.19 -2.38 0.70
CA MET A 96 10.34 -3.46 0.19
C MET A 96 8.91 -3.00 -0.09
N ASP A 97 8.33 -2.17 0.79
CA ASP A 97 7.00 -1.59 0.56
C ASP A 97 6.96 -0.71 -0.70
N PHE A 98 7.96 0.15 -0.92
CA PHE A 98 8.04 0.96 -2.15
C PHE A 98 8.22 0.10 -3.41
N ILE A 99 9.02 -0.96 -3.35
CA ILE A 99 9.17 -1.92 -4.44
C ILE A 99 7.84 -2.64 -4.68
N GLY A 100 7.17 -3.08 -3.61
CA GLY A 100 5.86 -3.73 -3.67
C GLY A 100 4.79 -2.85 -4.32
N ILE A 101 4.67 -1.58 -3.91
CA ILE A 101 3.75 -0.62 -4.54
C ILE A 101 4.04 -0.51 -6.04
N SER A 102 5.30 -0.34 -6.42
CA SER A 102 5.71 -0.24 -7.82
C SER A 102 5.40 -1.52 -8.60
N TRP A 103 5.68 -2.68 -8.00
CA TRP A 103 5.34 -4.00 -8.53
C TRP A 103 3.84 -4.16 -8.76
N GLY A 104 3.00 -3.73 -7.83
CA GLY A 104 1.54 -3.76 -7.99
C GLY A 104 1.10 -3.08 -9.27
N PHE A 105 1.52 -1.83 -9.49
CA PHE A 105 1.20 -1.10 -10.72
C PHE A 105 1.71 -1.79 -11.99
N THR A 106 2.97 -2.25 -11.96
CA THR A 106 3.61 -2.87 -13.13
C THR A 106 2.99 -4.22 -13.47
N SER A 107 2.81 -5.10 -12.49
CA SER A 107 2.19 -6.42 -12.68
C SER A 107 0.75 -6.30 -13.13
N HIS A 108 -0.04 -5.40 -12.57
CA HIS A 108 -1.41 -5.14 -13.04
C HIS A 108 -1.42 -4.64 -14.48
N SER A 109 -0.50 -3.73 -14.85
CA SER A 109 -0.37 -3.25 -16.23
C SER A 109 -0.06 -4.38 -17.21
N ILE A 110 0.78 -5.34 -16.83
CA ILE A 110 1.13 -6.51 -17.66
C ILE A 110 -0.07 -7.46 -17.78
N LEU A 111 -0.79 -7.71 -16.68
CA LEU A 111 -1.94 -8.62 -16.68
C LEU A 111 -3.05 -8.12 -17.59
N TRP A 112 -3.36 -6.82 -17.53
CA TRP A 112 -4.39 -6.20 -18.36
C TRP A 112 -4.04 -6.13 -19.85
N THR A 113 -2.77 -6.14 -20.24
CA THR A 113 -2.39 -6.15 -21.66
C THR A 113 -2.41 -7.55 -22.28
N GLY A 114 -2.62 -8.61 -21.49
CA GLY A 114 -2.76 -9.98 -22.02
C GLY A 114 -1.56 -10.47 -22.84
N GLY A 115 -0.37 -9.91 -22.61
CA GLY A 115 0.85 -10.23 -23.37
C GLY A 115 1.11 -9.32 -24.59
N VAL A 116 0.22 -8.40 -24.92
CA VAL A 116 0.46 -7.39 -25.97
C VAL A 116 1.34 -6.27 -25.43
N HIS A 117 2.60 -6.26 -25.87
CA HIS A 117 3.56 -5.24 -25.45
C HIS A 117 3.19 -3.85 -25.95
N SER A 118 2.70 -3.00 -25.04
CA SER A 118 2.39 -1.60 -25.31
C SER A 118 3.45 -0.67 -24.72
N PHE A 119 3.54 0.57 -25.24
CA PHE A 119 4.39 1.61 -24.67
C PHE A 119 4.18 1.79 -23.15
N SER A 120 2.93 1.73 -22.69
CA SER A 120 2.61 1.85 -21.27
C SER A 120 3.16 0.69 -20.43
N GLN A 121 3.19 -0.53 -20.97
CA GLN A 121 3.76 -1.69 -20.29
C GLN A 121 5.29 -1.56 -20.16
N PHE A 122 5.99 -1.19 -21.24
CA PHE A 122 7.43 -0.92 -21.19
C PHE A 122 7.76 0.21 -20.22
N GLY A 123 6.96 1.28 -20.23
CA GLY A 123 7.07 2.38 -19.29
C GLY A 123 6.94 1.93 -17.84
N ALA A 124 5.93 1.12 -17.53
CA ALA A 124 5.72 0.59 -16.18
C ALA A 124 6.87 -0.32 -15.70
N VAL A 125 7.44 -1.14 -16.59
CA VAL A 125 8.60 -1.99 -16.28
C VAL A 125 9.86 -1.13 -16.06
N ALA A 126 10.10 -0.14 -16.90
CA ALA A 126 11.23 0.77 -16.75
C ALA A 126 11.16 1.56 -15.44
N VAL A 127 9.98 2.09 -15.09
CA VAL A 127 9.75 2.79 -13.82
C VAL A 127 9.94 1.86 -12.62
N PHE A 128 9.50 0.59 -12.71
CA PHE A 128 9.79 -0.42 -11.70
C PHE A 128 11.29 -0.66 -11.51
N ALA A 129 12.04 -0.83 -12.60
CA ALA A 129 13.50 -0.96 -12.55
C ALA A 129 14.15 0.27 -11.89
N CYS A 130 13.72 1.48 -12.25
CA CYS A 130 14.16 2.71 -11.59
C CYS A 130 13.85 2.73 -10.09
N MET A 131 12.67 2.24 -9.67
CA MET A 131 12.31 2.13 -8.26
C MET A 131 13.27 1.21 -7.51
N CYS A 132 13.57 0.02 -8.04
CA CYS A 132 14.50 -0.92 -7.45
C CYS A 132 15.92 -0.33 -7.33
N LEU A 133 16.43 0.27 -8.42
CA LEU A 133 17.75 0.91 -8.43
C LEU A 133 17.83 2.06 -7.42
N MET A 134 16.76 2.85 -7.27
CA MET A 134 16.70 3.92 -6.29
C MET A 134 16.72 3.39 -4.85
N GLN A 135 16.08 2.27 -4.54
CA GLN A 135 16.19 1.65 -3.21
C GLN A 135 17.63 1.17 -2.94
N VAL A 136 18.26 0.53 -3.92
CA VAL A 136 19.68 0.12 -3.81
C VAL A 136 20.59 1.34 -3.58
N ALA A 137 20.36 2.43 -4.31
CA ALA A 137 21.10 3.68 -4.15
C ALA A 137 20.88 4.31 -2.77
N ALA A 138 19.67 4.21 -2.20
CA ALA A 138 19.36 4.70 -0.86
C ALA A 138 20.24 4.01 0.20
N PHE A 139 20.40 2.68 0.14
CA PHE A 139 21.23 1.93 1.09
C PHE A 139 22.73 2.19 0.92
N LYS A 140 23.19 2.57 -0.27
CA LYS A 140 24.59 2.99 -0.46
C LYS A 140 24.87 4.36 0.17
N GLN A 141 23.84 5.17 0.40
CA GLN A 141 23.99 6.50 0.98
C GLN A 141 23.94 6.44 2.52
N LYS A 142 25.10 6.20 3.15
CA LYS A 142 25.26 5.96 4.60
C LYS A 142 24.62 7.01 5.54
N ASN A 143 24.38 8.24 5.06
CA ASN A 143 23.97 9.37 5.90
C ASN A 143 22.50 9.78 5.75
N LYS A 144 21.68 9.08 4.97
CA LYS A 144 20.25 9.42 4.78
C LYS A 144 19.36 8.20 4.95
N ARG A 145 18.30 8.34 5.76
CA ARG A 145 17.21 7.36 5.86
C ARG A 145 16.56 7.15 4.49
N VAL A 146 16.15 5.91 4.19
CA VAL A 146 15.44 5.56 2.93
C VAL A 146 14.20 6.44 2.71
N LEU A 147 13.48 6.76 3.79
CA LEU A 147 12.30 7.62 3.76
C LEU A 147 12.59 9.00 3.14
N MET A 148 13.76 9.57 3.45
CA MET A 148 14.14 10.93 3.05
C MET A 148 14.93 10.94 1.73
N PHE A 149 15.55 9.83 1.36
CA PHE A 149 16.30 9.71 0.12
C PHE A 149 15.42 9.96 -1.10
N MET A 150 15.75 11.00 -1.88
CA MET A 150 15.13 11.33 -3.17
C MET A 150 13.59 11.28 -3.19
N ARG A 151 12.95 11.65 -2.07
CA ARG A 151 11.50 11.51 -1.85
C ARG A 151 10.62 12.02 -3.00
N ARG A 152 10.97 13.16 -3.59
CA ARG A 152 10.24 13.74 -4.74
C ARG A 152 10.31 12.85 -5.97
N ARG A 153 11.50 12.34 -6.32
CA ARG A 153 11.68 11.45 -7.48
C ARG A 153 10.95 10.13 -7.26
N ARG A 154 10.99 9.59 -6.03
CA ARG A 154 10.21 8.40 -5.69
C ARG A 154 8.72 8.58 -5.90
N LEU A 155 8.16 9.70 -5.45
CA LEU A 155 6.76 10.03 -5.69
C LEU A 155 6.47 10.15 -7.19
N THR A 156 7.35 10.80 -7.96
CA THR A 156 7.22 10.87 -9.42
C THR A 156 7.18 9.49 -10.08
N LEU A 157 8.05 8.56 -9.67
CA LEU A 157 8.03 7.19 -10.19
C LEU A 157 6.70 6.48 -9.89
N ILE A 158 6.18 6.61 -8.66
CA ILE A 158 4.88 6.03 -8.29
C ILE A 158 3.76 6.63 -9.14
N LEU A 159 3.74 7.95 -9.34
CA LEU A 159 2.74 8.62 -10.16
C LEU A 159 2.83 8.21 -11.64
N LEU A 160 4.04 8.04 -12.18
CA LEU A 160 4.22 7.54 -13.55
C LEU A 160 3.66 6.12 -13.71
N ASN A 161 3.96 5.22 -12.77
CA ASN A 161 3.40 3.86 -12.76
C ASN A 161 1.88 3.87 -12.70
N MET A 162 1.30 4.74 -11.88
CA MET A 162 -0.13 4.93 -11.77
C MET A 162 -0.75 5.43 -13.08
N ILE A 163 -0.09 6.35 -13.79
CA ILE A 163 -0.52 6.84 -15.11
C ILE A 163 -0.47 5.71 -16.14
N PHE A 164 0.62 4.94 -16.19
CA PHE A 164 0.73 3.82 -17.12
C PHE A 164 -0.36 2.78 -16.90
N LEU A 165 -0.63 2.41 -15.63
CA LEU A 165 -1.74 1.52 -15.30
C LEU A 165 -3.08 2.15 -15.71
N GLY A 166 -3.29 3.44 -15.46
CA GLY A 166 -4.52 4.14 -15.84
C GLY A 166 -4.79 4.08 -17.35
N VAL A 167 -3.76 4.26 -18.19
CA VAL A 167 -3.88 4.13 -19.66
C VAL A 167 -4.24 2.71 -20.07
N VAL A 168 -3.63 1.71 -19.43
CA VAL A 168 -3.91 0.31 -19.73
C VAL A 168 -5.34 -0.06 -19.35
N GLU A 169 -5.77 0.28 -18.14
CA GLU A 169 -7.12 0.00 -17.65
C GLU A 169 -8.20 0.69 -18.49
N ALA A 170 -7.98 1.94 -18.91
CA ALA A 170 -8.93 2.67 -19.74
C ALA A 170 -9.15 2.03 -21.12
N ARG A 171 -8.19 1.20 -21.58
CA ARG A 171 -8.27 0.47 -22.84
C ARG A 171 -8.77 -0.96 -22.66
N ALA A 172 -8.48 -1.59 -21.52
CA ALA A 172 -8.71 -3.01 -21.30
C ALA A 172 -9.99 -3.33 -20.51
N ILE A 173 -10.51 -2.39 -19.72
CA ILE A 173 -11.74 -2.61 -18.93
C ILE A 173 -12.96 -2.27 -19.79
N GLU A 174 -13.81 -3.26 -20.03
CA GLU A 174 -14.98 -3.14 -20.92
C GLU A 174 -16.17 -2.45 -20.23
N ASP A 175 -16.41 -2.74 -18.94
CA ASP A 175 -17.47 -2.07 -18.19
C ASP A 175 -17.09 -0.62 -17.90
N PHE A 176 -17.67 0.29 -18.67
CA PHE A 176 -17.42 1.73 -18.56
C PHE A 176 -17.66 2.27 -17.14
N LYS A 177 -18.67 1.78 -16.41
CA LYS A 177 -18.95 2.27 -15.05
C LYS A 177 -17.86 1.85 -14.08
N THR A 178 -17.45 0.58 -14.13
CA THR A 178 -16.35 0.08 -13.30
C THR A 178 -15.02 0.73 -13.68
N MET A 179 -14.75 0.92 -14.98
CA MET A 179 -13.56 1.63 -15.46
C MET A 179 -13.50 3.07 -14.91
N VAL A 180 -14.57 3.86 -15.07
CA VAL A 180 -14.62 5.24 -14.55
C VAL A 180 -14.45 5.26 -13.02
N ALA A 181 -15.11 4.36 -12.31
CA ALA A 181 -14.97 4.27 -10.85
C ALA A 181 -13.52 3.97 -10.44
N ILE A 182 -12.84 3.02 -11.10
CA ILE A 182 -11.43 2.70 -10.87
C ILE A 182 -10.56 3.93 -11.16
N GLN A 183 -10.73 4.59 -12.31
CA GLN A 183 -9.94 5.76 -12.68
C GLN A 183 -10.09 6.90 -11.66
N VAL A 184 -11.33 7.26 -11.30
CA VAL A 184 -11.59 8.33 -10.32
C VAL A 184 -11.01 7.97 -8.96
N LEU A 185 -11.28 6.76 -8.45
CA LEU A 185 -10.82 6.37 -7.12
C LEU A 185 -9.30 6.27 -7.04
N SER A 186 -8.65 5.69 -8.04
CA SER A 186 -7.22 5.37 -7.97
C SER A 186 -6.29 6.45 -8.54
N LYS A 187 -6.75 7.29 -9.49
CA LYS A 187 -5.92 8.33 -10.11
C LYS A 187 -6.22 9.73 -9.60
N ILE A 188 -7.38 9.94 -8.97
CA ILE A 188 -7.78 11.26 -8.44
C ILE A 188 -7.94 11.19 -6.92
N VAL A 189 -8.90 10.41 -6.42
CA VAL A 189 -9.27 10.42 -4.99
C VAL A 189 -8.14 9.92 -4.11
N SER A 190 -7.57 8.76 -4.43
CA SER A 190 -6.49 8.15 -3.65
C SER A 190 -5.22 9.02 -3.61
N PRO A 191 -4.68 9.52 -4.74
CA PRO A 191 -3.51 10.42 -4.72
C PRO A 191 -3.78 11.73 -4.00
N TRP A 192 -4.95 12.35 -4.22
CA TRP A 192 -5.34 13.56 -3.52
C TRP A 192 -5.40 13.33 -2.01
N TYR A 193 -6.10 12.28 -1.58
CA TYR A 193 -6.23 11.93 -0.18
C TYR A 193 -4.89 11.59 0.47
N PHE A 194 -4.02 10.87 -0.26
CA PHE A 194 -2.67 10.58 0.22
C PHE A 194 -1.89 11.86 0.48
N MET A 195 -1.90 12.79 -0.47
CA MET A 195 -1.17 14.05 -0.38
C MET A 195 -1.74 15.00 0.68
N ALA A 196 -3.06 15.04 0.84
CA ALA A 196 -3.74 15.93 1.77
C ALA A 196 -3.63 15.47 3.23
N CYS A 197 -3.84 14.16 3.47
CA CYS A 197 -4.09 13.61 4.81
C CYS A 197 -3.06 12.57 5.27
N THR A 198 -2.45 11.82 4.36
CA THR A 198 -1.68 10.60 4.71
C THR A 198 -0.17 10.79 4.71
N ARG A 199 0.30 11.71 3.87
CA ARG A 199 1.71 12.04 3.70
C ARG A 199 2.28 12.51 5.05
N PHE A 200 3.54 12.18 5.35
CA PHE A 200 4.16 12.50 6.65
C PHE A 200 4.09 13.99 7.06
N ASP A 201 4.08 14.90 6.08
CA ASP A 201 3.97 16.36 6.21
C ASP A 201 2.57 16.89 5.83
N ALA A 202 1.56 16.02 5.82
CA ALA A 202 0.17 16.39 5.62
C ALA A 202 -0.31 17.34 6.73
N LYS A 203 -1.09 18.34 6.33
CA LYS A 203 -1.66 19.34 7.25
C LYS A 203 -3.16 19.18 7.44
N HIS A 204 -3.83 18.38 6.60
CA HIS A 204 -5.28 18.18 6.70
C HIS A 204 -5.58 17.02 7.64
N LYS A 205 -6.61 17.19 8.45
CA LYS A 205 -7.19 16.12 9.25
C LYS A 205 -8.00 15.19 8.35
N SER A 206 -7.88 13.88 8.51
CA SER A 206 -8.77 12.96 7.81
C SER A 206 -10.15 12.89 8.46
N PHE A 207 -11.13 12.55 7.64
CA PHE A 207 -12.40 12.01 8.09
C PHE A 207 -12.19 10.58 8.65
N PHE A 208 -12.97 10.16 9.66
CA PHE A 208 -12.84 8.85 10.33
C PHE A 208 -11.42 8.53 10.84
N GLU A 209 -10.85 9.40 11.69
CA GLU A 209 -9.67 9.05 12.50
C GLU A 209 -10.12 8.68 13.91
N ILE A 210 -9.58 7.59 14.45
CA ILE A 210 -9.70 7.25 15.86
C ILE A 210 -8.30 7.34 16.44
N GLN A 211 -8.04 8.38 17.24
CA GLN A 211 -6.70 8.65 17.75
C GLN A 211 -6.11 7.41 18.43
N GLY A 212 -4.89 7.04 18.03
CA GLY A 212 -4.20 5.85 18.55
C GLY A 212 -4.67 4.54 17.93
N VAL A 213 -5.88 4.43 17.39
CA VAL A 213 -6.39 3.16 16.83
C VAL A 213 -6.32 3.13 15.30
N TRP A 214 -6.81 4.19 14.66
CA TRP A 214 -7.04 4.25 13.23
C TRP A 214 -6.58 5.60 12.66
N GLY A 215 -5.60 5.58 11.76
CA GLY A 215 -5.05 6.79 11.15
C GLY A 215 -5.55 7.06 9.72
N PRO A 216 -5.21 8.23 9.16
CA PRO A 216 -5.52 8.59 7.77
C PRO A 216 -4.94 7.59 6.76
N HIS A 217 -3.77 7.04 7.07
CA HIS A 217 -3.12 6.06 6.21
C HIS A 217 -3.92 4.74 6.10
N GLU A 218 -4.76 4.42 7.08
CA GLU A 218 -5.56 3.20 7.08
C GLU A 218 -6.81 3.40 6.20
N ASN A 219 -7.42 4.59 6.24
CA ASN A 219 -8.44 4.99 5.27
C ASN A 219 -7.90 4.92 3.84
N TRP A 220 -6.66 5.36 3.63
CA TRP A 220 -6.03 5.26 2.31
C TRP A 220 -5.90 3.79 1.86
N HIS A 221 -5.47 2.87 2.74
CA HIS A 221 -5.44 1.45 2.42
C HIS A 221 -6.83 0.87 2.10
N VAL A 222 -7.89 1.31 2.77
CA VAL A 222 -9.27 0.92 2.46
C VAL A 222 -9.67 1.38 1.06
N ILE A 223 -9.34 2.63 0.67
CA ILE A 223 -9.60 3.13 -0.69
C ILE A 223 -8.89 2.25 -1.73
N ILE A 224 -7.61 1.91 -1.49
CA ILE A 224 -6.84 1.03 -2.37
C ILE A 224 -7.45 -0.38 -2.44
N LEU A 225 -7.93 -0.94 -1.32
CA LEU A 225 -8.61 -2.23 -1.32
C LEU A 225 -9.86 -2.20 -2.21
N VAL A 226 -10.69 -1.15 -2.09
CA VAL A 226 -11.88 -0.99 -2.95
C VAL A 226 -11.48 -0.96 -4.43
N VAL A 227 -10.41 -0.25 -4.79
CA VAL A 227 -9.87 -0.24 -6.16
C VAL A 227 -9.49 -1.66 -6.61
N HIS A 228 -8.73 -2.40 -5.81
CA HIS A 228 -8.32 -3.77 -6.15
C HIS A 228 -9.52 -4.72 -6.28
N LEU A 229 -10.55 -4.57 -5.45
CA LEU A 229 -11.79 -5.35 -5.56
C LEU A 229 -12.56 -5.02 -6.84
N LEU A 230 -12.60 -3.74 -7.25
CA LEU A 230 -13.21 -3.34 -8.52
C LEU A 230 -12.43 -3.88 -9.73
N GLN A 231 -11.09 -3.84 -9.70
CA GLN A 231 -10.25 -4.43 -10.74
C GLN A 231 -10.45 -5.95 -10.82
N LEU A 232 -10.49 -6.64 -9.68
CA LEU A 232 -10.77 -8.08 -9.64
C LEU A 232 -12.17 -8.39 -10.18
N LYS A 233 -13.19 -7.60 -9.80
CA LYS A 233 -14.54 -7.73 -10.34
C LYS A 233 -14.55 -7.60 -11.86
N ALA A 234 -13.84 -6.60 -12.41
CA ALA A 234 -13.76 -6.39 -13.85
C ALA A 234 -13.13 -7.60 -14.57
N LEU A 235 -12.02 -8.14 -14.04
CA LEU A 235 -11.39 -9.36 -14.58
C LEU A 235 -12.35 -10.55 -14.56
N LEU A 236 -13.02 -10.78 -13.42
CA LEU A 236 -13.98 -11.87 -13.29
C LEU A 236 -15.15 -11.72 -14.27
N SER A 237 -15.66 -10.50 -14.49
CA SER A 237 -16.78 -10.29 -15.42
C SER A 237 -16.41 -10.44 -16.89
N GLN A 238 -15.17 -10.10 -17.27
CA GLN A 238 -14.72 -10.14 -18.66
C GLN A 238 -14.28 -11.55 -19.08
N ASP A 239 -13.67 -12.31 -18.17
CA ASP A 239 -13.19 -13.68 -18.45
C ASP A 239 -14.26 -14.77 -18.20
N SER A 240 -15.54 -14.39 -17.97
CA SER A 240 -16.66 -15.32 -17.70
C SER A 240 -17.44 -15.78 -18.94
N PHE A 241 -16.84 -15.71 -20.14
CA PHE A 241 -17.44 -16.19 -21.39
C PHE A 241 -16.53 -17.20 -22.11
#